data_AF-A0A965MPA5-F1
#
_entry.id   AF-A0A965MPA5-F1
#
_cell.length_a   1.000
_cell.length_b   1.000
_cell.length_c   1.000
_cell.angle_alpha   90.00
_cell.angle_beta   90.00
_cell.angle_gamma   90.00
#
_symmetry.space_group_name_H-M   'P 1'
#
loop_
_entity.id
_entity.type
_entity.pdbx_description
1 polymer ?
#
loop_
_entity_poly.entity_id
_entity_poly.type
_entity_poly.pdbx_seq_one_letter_code
_entity_poly.pdbx_strand_id
1 'polypeptide(L)'
;MGNILKSLLYTVIAGFVLLVIIVLLAGQPVPFDHAWGAFVMRWLHVVSGVMWIGLLWYFNFVQIPSMPKIPDEQKPAIGKVIAPTALFWFRY
;
A
#
# COMPACT_ATOMS: atom_id res chain seq x y z
N MET A 1 5.43 -18.72 -19.45
CA MET A 1 6.08 -17.84 -18.45
C MET A 1 5.02 -16.88 -17.89
N GLY A 2 4.15 -17.36 -17.00
CA GLY A 2 2.87 -16.71 -16.70
C GLY A 2 2.89 -15.77 -15.50
N ASN A 3 2.38 -14.55 -15.69
CA ASN A 3 1.46 -13.85 -14.80
C ASN A 3 1.86 -13.47 -13.36
N ILE A 4 3.09 -13.70 -12.88
CA ILE A 4 3.46 -13.30 -11.50
C ILE A 4 3.30 -11.79 -11.26
N LEU A 5 3.66 -10.96 -12.25
CA LEU A 5 3.58 -9.49 -12.17
C LEU A 5 2.20 -8.92 -12.55
N LYS A 6 1.28 -9.76 -13.06
CA LYS A 6 -0.08 -9.30 -13.43
C LYS A 6 -1.09 -9.42 -12.29
N SER A 7 -0.74 -10.17 -11.25
CA SER A 7 -1.58 -10.36 -10.07
C SER A 7 -0.85 -9.84 -8.85
N LEU A 8 -1.52 -8.91 -8.15
CA LEU A 8 -0.99 -8.28 -6.94
C LEU A 8 -0.57 -9.34 -5.91
N LEU A 9 -1.42 -10.35 -5.67
CA LEU A 9 -1.16 -11.38 -4.68
C LEU A 9 0.12 -12.17 -4.98
N TYR A 10 0.29 -12.63 -6.22
CA TYR A 10 1.47 -13.40 -6.61
C TYR A 10 2.74 -12.54 -6.60
N THR A 11 2.64 -11.25 -6.96
CA THR A 11 3.76 -10.30 -6.86
C THR A 11 4.19 -10.10 -5.41
N VAL A 12 3.23 -9.90 -4.50
CA VAL A 12 3.51 -9.71 -3.08
C VAL A 12 4.13 -10.97 -2.47
N ILE A 13 3.57 -12.15 -2.75
CA ILE A 13 4.11 -13.42 -2.27
C ILE A 13 5.53 -13.63 -2.78
N ALA A 14 5.78 -13.40 -4.07
CA ALA A 14 7.11 -13.52 -4.64
C ALA A 14 8.13 -12.57 -3.96
N GLY A 15 7.72 -11.35 -3.63
CA GLY A 15 8.53 -10.39 -2.88
C GLY A 15 8.90 -10.88 -1.48
N PHE A 16 7.94 -11.44 -0.73
CA PHE A 16 8.20 -12.01 0.59
C PHE A 16 9.11 -13.24 0.52
N VAL A 17 8.90 -14.13 -0.45
CA VAL A 17 9.76 -15.30 -0.67
C VAL A 17 11.19 -14.87 -0.97
N LEU A 18 11.37 -13.88 -1.85
CA LEU A 18 12.68 -13.32 -2.17
C LEU A 18 13.37 -12.71 -0.94
N LEU A 19 12.61 -11.95 -0.13
CA LEU A 19 13.12 -11.38 1.11
C LEU A 19 13.65 -12.46 2.06
N VAL A 20 12.89 -13.55 2.26
CA VAL A 20 13.31 -14.68 3.12
C VAL A 20 14.58 -15.33 2.58
N ILE A 21 14.67 -15.57 1.27
CA ILE A 21 15.88 -16.12 0.64
C ILE A 21 17.10 -15.23 0.91
N ILE A 22 16.97 -13.91 0.74
CA ILE A 22 18.07 -12.97 0.99
C ILE A 22 18.51 -13.02 2.46
N VAL A 23 17.57 -13.05 3.41
CA VAL A 23 17.88 -13.14 4.84
C VAL A 23 18.62 -14.43 5.17
N LEU A 24 18.20 -15.57 4.61
CA LEU A 24 18.88 -16.86 4.79
C LEU A 24 20.30 -16.85 4.19
N LEU A 25 20.46 -16.28 2.99
CA LEU A 25 21.76 -16.19 2.31
C LEU A 25 22.74 -15.22 3.01
N ALA A 26 22.23 -14.15 3.64
CA ALA A 26 23.06 -13.21 4.39
C ALA A 26 23.72 -13.86 5.62
N GLY A 27 23.16 -14.96 6.14
CA GLY A 27 23.73 -15.74 7.24
C GLY A 27 23.86 -14.98 8.57
N GLN A 28 23.21 -13.82 8.69
CA GLN A 28 23.24 -12.98 9.89
C GLN A 28 22.05 -13.33 10.80
N PRO A 29 22.26 -13.42 12.12
CA PRO A 29 21.15 -13.56 13.05
C PRO A 29 20.31 -12.28 13.03
N VAL A 30 18.99 -12.43 12.95
CA VAL A 30 18.05 -11.30 13.09
C VAL A 30 17.99 -10.95 14.58
N PRO A 31 18.46 -9.77 15.01
CA PRO A 31 18.38 -9.39 16.41
C PRO A 31 16.92 -9.07 16.75
N PHE A 32 16.36 -9.72 17.77
CA PHE A 32 15.02 -9.40 18.29
C PHE A 32 15.14 -8.56 19.57
N ASP A 33 15.90 -7.48 19.50
CA ASP A 33 16.12 -6.56 20.61
C ASP A 33 15.23 -5.31 20.50
N HIS A 34 15.29 -4.44 21.52
CA HIS A 34 14.51 -3.21 21.54
C HIS A 34 14.86 -2.27 20.37
N ALA A 35 16.12 -2.23 19.94
CA ALA A 35 16.57 -1.41 18.82
C ALA A 35 15.93 -1.87 17.51
N TRP A 36 15.91 -3.18 17.26
CA TRP A 36 15.23 -3.76 16.11
C TRP A 36 13.72 -3.50 16.16
N GLY A 37 13.09 -3.65 17.33
CA GLY A 37 11.65 -3.35 17.49
C GLY A 37 11.33 -1.89 17.17
N ALA A 38 12.12 -0.96 17.68
CA ALA A 38 11.97 0.46 17.39
C ALA A 38 12.19 0.78 15.90
N PHE A 39 13.15 0.11 15.25
CA PHE A 39 13.36 0.23 13.81
C PHE A 39 12.13 -0.21 13.01
N VAL A 40 11.57 -1.38 13.30
CA VAL A 40 10.37 -1.88 12.61
C VAL A 40 9.16 -0.98 12.82
N MET A 41 8.96 -0.50 14.05
CA MET A 41 7.87 0.44 14.33
C MET A 41 8.01 1.76 13.56
N ARG A 42 9.24 2.30 13.47
CA ARG A 42 9.51 3.50 12.68
C ARG A 42 9.25 3.25 11.19
N TRP A 43 9.72 2.11 10.68
CA TRP A 43 9.50 1.74 9.28
C TRP A 43 8.00 1.61 8.97
N LEU A 44 7.24 0.91 9.81
CA LEU A 44 5.79 0.77 9.66
C LEU A 44 5.08 2.13 9.72
N HIS A 45 5.47 3.00 10.65
CA HIS A 45 4.91 4.35 10.74
C HIS A 45 5.17 5.16 9.45
N VAL A 46 6.40 5.13 8.92
CA VAL A 46 6.75 5.86 7.69
C VAL A 46 5.96 5.32 6.50
N VAL A 47 5.86 4.00 6.33
CA VAL A 47 5.11 3.40 5.21
C VAL A 47 3.62 3.74 5.30
N SER A 48 3.02 3.64 6.48
CA SER A 48 1.63 4.04 6.70
C SER A 48 1.42 5.53 6.43
N GLY A 49 2.35 6.38 6.87
CA GLY A 49 2.32 7.81 6.61
C GLY A 49 2.36 8.15 5.12
N VAL A 50 3.26 7.51 4.35
CA VAL A 50 3.33 7.70 2.90
C VAL A 50 2.02 7.28 2.23
N MET A 51 1.41 6.17 2.65
CA MET A 51 0.14 5.69 2.09
C MET A 51 -1.01 6.67 2.39
N TRP A 52 -1.16 7.13 3.63
CA TRP A 52 -2.23 8.06 4.00
C TRP A 52 -2.09 9.42 3.35
N ILE A 53 -0.91 10.01 3.39
CA ILE A 53 -0.66 11.31 2.75
C ILE A 53 -0.86 11.18 1.24
N GLY A 54 -0.40 10.08 0.61
CA GLY A 54 -0.63 9.81 -0.80
C GLY A 54 -2.13 9.74 -1.17
N LEU A 55 -2.94 9.05 -0.37
CA LEU A 55 -4.38 8.98 -0.56
C LEU A 55 -5.07 10.34 -0.37
N LEU A 56 -4.64 11.14 0.62
CA LEU A 56 -5.16 12.49 0.80
C LEU A 56 -4.87 13.36 -0.42
N TRP A 57 -3.66 13.30 -0.95
CA TRP A 57 -3.29 14.05 -2.16
C TRP A 57 -4.12 13.61 -3.37
N TYR A 58 -4.33 12.30 -3.54
CA TYR A 58 -5.20 11.78 -4.58
C TYR A 58 -6.61 12.34 -4.46
N PHE A 59 -7.20 12.34 -3.27
CA PHE A 59 -8.55 12.90 -3.08
C PHE A 59 -8.61 14.40 -3.35
N ASN A 60 -7.69 15.17 -2.77
CA ASN A 60 -7.74 16.63 -2.80
C ASN A 60 -7.37 17.21 -4.18
N PHE A 61 -6.35 16.67 -4.83
CA PHE A 61 -5.84 17.24 -6.09
C PHE A 61 -6.34 16.54 -7.36
N VAL A 62 -6.70 15.25 -7.27
CA VAL A 62 -7.10 14.46 -8.45
C VAL A 62 -8.59 14.19 -8.45
N GLN A 63 -9.11 13.54 -7.40
CA GLN A 63 -10.50 13.05 -7.39
C GLN A 63 -11.51 14.20 -7.35
N ILE A 64 -11.45 15.09 -6.35
CA ILE A 64 -12.45 16.17 -6.19
C ILE A 64 -12.54 17.10 -7.41
N PRO A 65 -11.43 17.60 -7.98
CA PRO A 65 -11.48 18.49 -9.16
C PRO A 65 -11.89 17.78 -10.46
N SER A 66 -11.75 16.46 -10.53
CA SER A 66 -12.08 15.67 -11.74
C SER A 66 -13.52 15.17 -11.74
N MET A 67 -14.18 15.05 -10.59
CA MET A 67 -15.58 14.60 -10.48
C MET A 67 -16.59 15.37 -11.36
N PRO A 68 -16.49 16.71 -11.55
CA PRO A 68 -17.40 17.44 -12.43
C PRO A 68 -17.23 17.13 -13.93
N LYS A 69 -16.06 16.59 -14.33
CA LYS A 69 -15.71 16.31 -15.73
C LYS A 69 -16.12 14.91 -16.19
N ILE A 70 -16.61 14.08 -15.28
CA ILE A 70 -16.94 12.67 -15.54
C ILE A 70 -18.44 12.57 -15.90
N PRO A 71 -18.83 11.79 -16.94
CA PRO A 71 -20.23 11.57 -17.28
C PRO A 71 -21.04 11.02 -16.10
N ASP A 72 -22.28 11.46 -15.93
CA ASP A 72 -23.13 11.12 -14.78
C ASP A 72 -23.36 9.61 -14.58
N GLU A 73 -23.30 8.81 -15.65
CA GLU A 73 -23.42 7.35 -15.60
C GLU A 73 -22.25 6.65 -14.87
N GLN A 74 -21.05 7.26 -14.84
CA GLN A 74 -19.86 6.66 -14.24
C GLN A 74 -19.53 7.20 -12.84
N LYS A 75 -20.16 8.32 -12.45
CA LYS A 75 -20.03 8.90 -11.10
C LYS A 75 -20.37 7.92 -9.96
N PRO A 76 -21.36 7.01 -10.06
CA PRO A 76 -21.65 6.05 -9.01
C PRO A 76 -20.53 5.04 -8.77
N ALA A 77 -19.76 4.65 -9.79
CA ALA A 77 -18.65 3.70 -9.63
C ALA A 77 -17.53 4.30 -8.77
N ILE A 78 -17.21 5.58 -8.96
CA ILE A 78 -16.18 6.28 -8.20
C ILE A 78 -16.66 6.54 -6.76
N GLY A 79 -17.88 7.04 -6.61
CA GLY A 79 -18.43 7.38 -5.30
C GLY A 79 -18.80 6.17 -4.43
N LYS A 80 -19.22 5.04 -5.01
CA LYS A 80 -19.68 3.85 -4.27
C LYS A 80 -18.64 2.74 -4.15
N VAL A 81 -17.60 2.71 -4.98
CA VAL A 81 -16.57 1.65 -4.94
C VAL A 81 -15.20 2.21 -4.56
N ILE A 82 -14.73 3.25 -5.25
CA ILE A 82 -13.35 3.75 -5.05
C ILE A 82 -13.23 4.57 -3.76
N ALA A 83 -14.17 5.50 -3.52
CA ALA A 83 -14.12 6.35 -2.34
C ALA A 83 -14.21 5.56 -1.02
N PRO A 84 -15.13 4.57 -0.84
CA PRO A 84 -15.21 3.80 0.39
C PRO A 84 -13.98 2.91 0.64
N THR A 85 -13.38 2.36 -0.41
CA THR A 85 -12.14 1.57 -0.29
C THR A 85 -10.95 2.41 0.10
N ALA A 86 -10.82 3.65 -0.41
CA ALA A 86 -9.74 4.54 0.02
C ALA A 86 -10.02 5.16 1.41
N LEU A 87 -11.28 5.45 1.74
CA LEU A 87 -11.71 5.83 3.10
C LEU A 87 -11.49 4.71 4.13
N PHE A 88 -11.44 3.43 3.72
CA PHE A 88 -11.06 2.32 4.59
C PHE A 88 -9.70 2.54 5.25
N TRP A 89 -8.77 3.21 4.59
CA TRP A 89 -7.41 3.35 5.12
C TRP A 89 -7.28 4.45 6.16
N PHE A 90 -8.26 5.36 6.28
CA PHE A 90 -8.25 6.51 7.20
C PHE A 90 -8.95 6.28 8.55
N ARG A 91 -9.40 5.05 8.82
CA ARG A 91 -10.17 4.71 10.05
C ARG A 91 -9.32 4.22 11.23
N TYR A 92 -8.02 4.06 11.04
CA TYR A 92 -7.05 3.63 12.06
C TYR A 92 -5.98 4.70 12.20
#